data_AF-A0A822D492-F1
#
_entry.id   AF-A0A822D492-F1
#
_cell.length_a   1.000
_cell.length_b   1.000
_cell.length_c   1.000
_cell.angle_alpha   90.00
_cell.angle_beta   90.00
_cell.angle_gamma   90.00
#
_symmetry.space_group_name_H-M   'P 1'
#
loop_
_entity.id
_entity.type
_entity.pdbx_description
1 polymer ?
#
loop_
_entity_poly.entity_id
_entity_poly.type
_entity_poly.pdbx_seq_one_letter_code
_entity_poly.pdbx_strand_id
1 'polypeptide(L)'
;EDIMVTFLYSFQNEFNKKYPARKTPVLDLFKDIFSWLPLYSYVDAGKSRMMIVHGGISDKVNLKKINTLTRNRYVSIEVPPQSQSGGKRLTADEDNEYRQIQDLFWSDPDPHNRKGCRKNDARNMACFFGPDITEQFLNKYNLSMIIRSHQVKEEGYEFTHDRKVLTVFSASNYCKGSNWGAIVRWDYNELEPWLISYKTEPVEMEKLSFNKQVTLFEDPAYQSLLEKIMTNKSLFQKEFEKADKNQTNHLPLTVWSEIMTKVLQIDLPWLTLRSKLVQEDTKGILYNSMFDGLTLDNPKFQM
;
A
#
# COMPACT_ATOMS: atom_id res chain seq x y z
N GLU A 1 -0.83 0.17 8.40
CA GLU A 1 -1.35 1.15 9.37
C GLU A 1 -0.46 2.38 9.27
N ASP A 2 -0.80 3.27 8.35
CA ASP A 2 0.05 4.41 7.98
C ASP A 2 -0.87 5.60 7.69
N ILE A 3 -0.48 6.77 8.17
CA ILE A 3 -1.31 7.97 8.05
C ILE A 3 -1.59 8.31 6.57
N MET A 4 -0.59 8.24 5.69
CA MET A 4 -0.73 8.52 4.25
C MET A 4 -1.65 7.50 3.58
N VAL A 5 -1.50 6.22 3.92
CA VAL A 5 -2.40 5.16 3.45
C VAL A 5 -3.83 5.43 3.94
N THR A 6 -4.02 5.82 5.21
CA THR A 6 -5.36 6.15 5.72
C THR A 6 -5.99 7.39 5.10
N PHE A 7 -5.18 8.36 4.66
CA PHE A 7 -5.63 9.52 3.86
C PHE A 7 -6.03 9.09 2.44
N LEU A 8 -5.31 8.13 1.84
CA LEU A 8 -5.54 7.67 0.47
C LEU A 8 -6.75 6.73 0.34
N TYR A 9 -7.13 6.04 1.41
CA TYR A 9 -8.26 5.10 1.45
C TYR A 9 -9.40 5.61 2.34
N SER A 10 -10.53 4.88 2.38
CA SER A 10 -11.80 5.36 2.95
C SER A 10 -11.80 5.58 4.47
N PHE A 11 -10.69 5.31 5.17
CA PHE A 11 -10.61 5.43 6.62
C PHE A 11 -10.88 6.86 7.09
N GLN A 12 -10.25 7.86 6.47
CA GLN A 12 -10.49 9.25 6.82
C GLN A 12 -11.92 9.70 6.52
N ASN A 13 -12.52 9.21 5.43
CA ASN A 13 -13.90 9.55 5.06
C ASN A 13 -14.92 8.91 6.02
N GLU A 14 -14.70 7.67 6.43
CA GLU A 14 -15.49 7.04 7.49
C GLU A 14 -15.35 7.79 8.81
N PHE A 15 -14.12 8.19 9.15
CA PHE A 15 -13.83 8.94 10.36
C PHE A 15 -14.54 10.30 10.38
N ASN A 16 -14.45 11.04 9.27
CA ASN A 16 -15.12 12.33 9.10
C ASN A 16 -16.63 12.26 9.27
N LYS A 17 -17.25 11.14 8.87
CA LYS A 17 -18.68 10.88 9.03
C LYS A 17 -19.05 10.53 10.47
N LYS A 18 -18.26 9.69 11.13
CA LYS A 18 -18.56 9.20 12.49
C LYS A 18 -18.19 10.22 13.58
N TYR A 19 -17.15 11.03 13.37
CA TYR A 19 -16.60 11.94 14.38
C TYR A 19 -16.41 13.38 13.86
N PRO A 20 -17.47 14.05 13.39
CA PRO A 20 -17.36 15.33 12.68
C PRO A 20 -16.78 16.48 13.52
N ALA A 21 -16.96 16.47 14.85
CA ALA A 21 -16.50 17.53 15.75
C ALA A 21 -15.09 17.35 16.32
N ARG A 22 -14.46 16.17 16.13
CA ARG A 22 -13.15 15.82 16.72
C ARG A 22 -12.17 15.28 15.68
N LYS A 23 -12.28 15.77 14.44
CA LYS A 23 -11.52 15.31 13.28
C LYS A 23 -10.02 15.30 13.52
N THR A 24 -9.46 16.47 13.78
CA THR A 24 -8.00 16.65 13.93
C THR A 24 -7.44 15.94 15.17
N PRO A 25 -8.00 16.13 16.38
CA PRO A 25 -7.40 15.53 17.58
C PRO A 25 -7.35 13.99 17.56
N VAL A 26 -8.35 13.35 16.96
CA VAL A 26 -8.40 11.88 16.91
C VAL A 26 -7.53 11.33 15.77
N LEU A 27 -7.45 12.01 14.62
CA LEU A 27 -6.50 11.64 13.57
C LEU A 27 -5.05 11.75 14.06
N ASP A 28 -4.75 12.79 14.84
CA ASP A 28 -3.43 12.94 15.48
C ASP A 28 -3.15 11.80 16.48
N LEU A 29 -4.16 11.37 17.25
CA LEU A 29 -4.04 10.20 18.13
C LEU A 29 -3.78 8.91 17.35
N PHE A 30 -4.49 8.67 16.23
CA PHE A 30 -4.22 7.49 15.39
C PHE A 30 -2.81 7.53 14.80
N LYS A 31 -2.37 8.70 14.34
CA LYS A 31 -1.02 8.92 13.83
C LYS A 31 0.04 8.56 14.89
N ASP A 32 -0.16 9.01 16.13
CA ASP A 32 0.72 8.64 17.25
C ASP A 32 0.66 7.13 17.52
N ILE A 33 -0.53 6.56 17.74
CA ILE A 33 -0.72 5.13 18.04
C ILE A 33 -0.08 4.22 16.98
N PHE A 34 -0.27 4.51 15.69
CA PHE A 34 0.30 3.71 14.61
C PHE A 34 1.84 3.72 14.64
N SER A 35 2.45 4.84 15.03
CA SER A 35 3.91 4.93 15.17
C SER A 35 4.48 4.05 16.30
N TRP A 36 3.62 3.58 17.21
CA TRP A 36 4.00 2.70 18.33
C TRP A 36 3.75 1.22 18.05
N LEU A 37 3.10 0.85 16.95
CA LEU A 37 2.81 -0.54 16.63
C LEU A 37 4.12 -1.34 16.45
N PRO A 38 4.17 -2.60 16.94
CA PRO A 38 5.29 -3.49 16.65
C PRO A 38 5.47 -3.72 15.15
N LEU A 39 6.72 -3.81 14.70
CA LEU A 39 7.05 -4.01 13.28
C LEU A 39 6.97 -5.49 12.85
N TYR A 40 7.21 -6.40 13.80
CA TYR A 40 7.11 -7.84 13.63
C TYR A 40 6.89 -8.51 14.99
N SER A 41 6.55 -9.80 14.99
CA SER A 41 6.49 -10.65 16.19
C SER A 41 7.36 -11.89 16.00
N TYR A 42 7.97 -12.35 17.09
CA TYR A 42 8.68 -13.63 17.16
C TYR A 42 7.87 -14.60 18.00
N VAL A 43 7.65 -15.82 17.51
CA VAL A 43 6.88 -16.86 18.19
C VAL A 43 7.71 -18.13 18.26
N ASP A 44 8.00 -18.60 19.48
CA ASP A 44 8.60 -19.91 19.74
C ASP A 44 7.49 -20.89 20.13
N ALA A 45 7.21 -21.84 19.25
CA ALA A 45 6.25 -22.93 19.45
C ALA A 45 6.97 -24.27 19.71
N GLY A 46 8.13 -24.24 20.37
CA GLY A 46 8.91 -25.42 20.74
C GLY A 46 9.71 -26.00 19.57
N LYS A 47 9.06 -26.77 18.70
CA LYS A 47 9.72 -27.34 17.50
C LYS A 47 9.83 -26.34 16.35
N SER A 48 9.04 -25.26 16.39
CA SER A 48 8.92 -24.28 15.31
C SER A 48 9.15 -22.87 15.86
N ARG A 49 9.96 -22.08 15.17
CA ARG A 49 10.26 -20.69 15.53
C ARG A 49 9.94 -19.80 14.36
N MET A 50 8.98 -18.91 14.53
CA MET A 50 8.41 -18.15 13.43
C MET A 50 8.63 -16.66 13.63
N MET A 51 8.87 -15.96 12.53
CA MET A 51 8.72 -14.51 12.46
C MET A 51 7.40 -14.20 11.78
N ILE A 52 6.58 -13.37 12.42
CA ILE A 52 5.33 -12.86 11.87
C ILE A 52 5.52 -11.39 11.48
N VAL A 53 5.27 -11.04 10.23
CA VAL A 53 5.49 -9.70 9.67
C VAL A 53 4.40 -9.35 8.65
N HIS A 54 4.08 -8.07 8.43
CA HIS A 54 3.01 -7.72 7.49
C HIS A 54 3.39 -8.01 6.02
N GLY A 55 4.48 -7.41 5.56
CA GLY A 55 5.04 -7.53 4.22
C GLY A 55 5.95 -8.74 4.10
N GLY A 56 7.23 -8.55 4.37
CA GLY A 56 8.23 -9.60 4.20
C GLY A 56 9.61 -9.20 4.71
N ILE A 57 10.64 -9.59 3.97
CA ILE A 57 12.04 -9.31 4.30
C ILE A 57 12.80 -8.79 3.06
N SER A 58 14.09 -8.49 3.24
CA SER A 58 15.04 -8.22 2.17
C SER A 58 16.43 -8.78 2.54
N ASP A 59 17.39 -8.67 1.63
CA ASP A 59 18.80 -9.00 1.88
C ASP A 59 19.48 -8.03 2.87
N LYS A 60 18.80 -6.92 3.23
CA LYS A 60 19.30 -5.90 4.17
C LYS A 60 18.67 -5.96 5.55
N VAL A 61 17.53 -6.63 5.73
CA VAL A 61 16.83 -6.71 7.01
C VAL A 61 17.73 -7.28 8.10
N ASN A 62 17.88 -6.52 9.19
CA ASN A 62 18.64 -6.95 10.36
C ASN A 62 17.83 -6.79 11.65
N LEU A 63 17.34 -7.93 12.19
CA LEU A 63 16.51 -7.94 13.41
C LEU A 63 17.20 -7.30 14.62
N LYS A 64 18.53 -7.39 14.74
CA LYS A 64 19.26 -6.74 15.84
C LYS A 64 19.14 -5.23 15.78
N LYS A 65 19.24 -4.65 14.58
CA LYS A 65 19.08 -3.19 14.36
C LYS A 65 17.62 -2.79 14.51
N ILE A 66 16.69 -3.59 13.98
CA ILE A 66 15.24 -3.35 14.13
C ILE A 66 14.82 -3.28 15.59
N ASN A 67 15.35 -4.16 16.45
CA ASN A 67 15.01 -4.20 17.87
C ASN A 67 15.52 -2.99 18.66
N THR A 68 16.48 -2.24 18.14
CA THR A 68 17.02 -1.02 18.76
C THR A 68 16.40 0.26 18.20
N LEU A 69 15.48 0.18 17.23
CA LEU A 69 14.89 1.36 16.60
C LEU A 69 13.98 2.13 17.55
N THR A 70 14.10 3.45 17.51
CA THR A 70 13.10 4.37 18.06
C THR A 70 11.95 4.51 17.05
N ARG A 71 11.09 3.48 16.99
CA ARG A 71 10.05 3.29 15.96
C ARG A 71 9.09 4.49 15.79
N ASN A 72 8.76 5.19 16.87
CA ASN A 72 7.83 6.32 16.85
C ASN A 72 8.37 7.54 16.08
N ARG A 73 9.65 7.54 15.66
CA ARG A 73 10.21 8.54 14.74
C ARG A 73 9.74 8.35 13.29
N TYR A 74 9.27 7.16 12.93
CA TYR A 74 8.86 6.80 11.57
C TYR A 74 7.33 6.83 11.47
N VAL A 75 6.78 8.04 11.47
CA VAL A 75 5.33 8.25 11.53
C VAL A 75 4.62 7.90 10.21
N SER A 76 5.38 7.86 9.11
CA SER A 76 4.94 7.25 7.85
C SER A 76 6.06 6.38 7.28
N ILE A 77 5.66 5.27 6.68
CA ILE A 77 6.47 4.28 5.96
C ILE A 77 6.54 4.67 4.46
N GLU A 78 5.60 5.49 3.98
CA GLU A 78 5.61 6.02 2.61
C GLU A 78 6.44 7.30 2.50
N VAL A 79 6.45 8.12 3.55
CA VAL A 79 7.15 9.42 3.56
C VAL A 79 8.38 9.37 4.46
N PRO A 80 9.60 9.61 3.94
CA PRO A 80 10.80 9.62 4.76
C PRO A 80 10.73 10.73 5.82
N PRO A 81 11.35 10.53 7.01
CA PRO A 81 11.30 11.50 8.11
C PRO A 81 11.77 12.94 7.77
N GLN A 82 12.47 13.13 6.64
CA GLN A 82 12.97 14.43 6.15
C GLN A 82 11.87 15.49 5.98
N SER A 83 10.64 15.07 5.71
CA SER A 83 9.52 16.00 5.53
C SER A 83 9.02 16.59 6.87
N GLN A 84 9.41 16.01 8.02
CA GLN A 84 8.91 16.40 9.34
C GLN A 84 9.89 17.27 10.14
N SER A 85 11.15 17.38 9.69
CA SER A 85 12.25 18.07 10.40
C SER A 85 12.90 19.18 9.55
N GLY A 86 12.08 19.96 8.83
CA GLY A 86 12.52 21.20 8.19
C GLY A 86 13.51 21.04 7.04
N GLY A 87 13.43 19.94 6.27
CA GLY A 87 14.17 19.78 5.01
C GLY A 87 15.62 19.31 5.13
N LYS A 88 16.06 18.82 6.29
CA LYS A 88 17.37 18.16 6.39
C LYS A 88 17.32 16.74 5.81
N ARG A 89 18.30 16.41 4.96
CA ARG A 89 18.52 15.04 4.46
C ARG A 89 18.77 14.08 5.63
N LEU A 90 18.22 12.86 5.55
CA LEU A 90 18.51 11.78 6.49
C LEU A 90 20.01 11.49 6.47
N THR A 91 20.54 11.11 7.62
CA THR A 91 21.83 10.43 7.67
C THR A 91 21.75 9.08 6.95
N ALA A 92 22.89 8.55 6.51
CA ALA A 92 22.93 7.23 5.88
C ALA A 92 22.38 6.12 6.79
N ASP A 93 22.54 6.27 8.10
CA ASP A 93 22.01 5.32 9.09
C ASP A 93 20.49 5.40 9.19
N GLU A 94 19.91 6.61 9.26
CA GLU A 94 18.45 6.80 9.29
C GLU A 94 17.79 6.36 7.98
N ASP A 95 18.42 6.59 6.82
CA ASP A 95 17.93 6.09 5.54
C ASP A 95 17.93 4.55 5.50
N ASN A 96 18.97 3.91 6.04
CA ASN A 96 19.04 2.46 6.16
C ASN A 96 18.01 1.90 7.17
N GLU A 97 17.76 2.58 8.28
CA GLU A 97 16.68 2.21 9.21
C GLU A 97 15.31 2.30 8.56
N TYR A 98 15.04 3.41 7.88
CA TYR A 98 13.79 3.65 7.17
C TYR A 98 13.52 2.56 6.11
N ARG A 99 14.52 2.22 5.29
CA ARG A 99 14.40 1.15 4.29
C ARG A 99 14.10 -0.21 4.90
N GLN A 100 14.73 -0.56 6.02
CA GLN A 100 14.42 -1.82 6.71
C GLN A 100 12.96 -1.85 7.20
N ILE A 101 12.42 -0.73 7.67
CA ILE A 101 10.99 -0.64 8.02
C ILE A 101 10.15 -0.84 6.76
N GLN A 102 10.46 -0.17 5.65
CA GLN A 102 9.74 -0.36 4.38
C GLN A 102 9.73 -1.83 3.94
N ASP A 103 10.86 -2.52 4.03
CA ASP A 103 10.96 -3.94 3.68
C ASP A 103 10.03 -4.82 4.52
N LEU A 104 9.93 -4.56 5.83
CA LEU A 104 9.02 -5.31 6.71
C LEU A 104 7.55 -5.15 6.32
N PHE A 105 7.13 -4.00 5.79
CA PHE A 105 5.72 -3.74 5.46
C PHE A 105 5.35 -3.96 3.99
N TRP A 106 6.30 -3.80 3.06
CA TRP A 106 6.00 -3.73 1.63
C TRP A 106 6.77 -4.73 0.76
N SER A 107 7.71 -5.49 1.31
CA SER A 107 8.33 -6.58 0.55
C SER A 107 7.33 -7.72 0.29
N ASP A 108 7.47 -8.36 -0.85
CA ASP A 108 6.66 -9.51 -1.27
C ASP A 108 7.59 -10.69 -1.65
N PRO A 109 7.19 -11.95 -1.45
CA PRO A 109 7.94 -13.09 -1.99
C PRO A 109 7.95 -13.02 -3.52
N ASP A 110 9.06 -13.39 -4.16
CA ASP A 110 9.15 -13.32 -5.63
C ASP A 110 8.17 -14.34 -6.28
N PRO A 111 7.24 -13.89 -7.14
CA PRO A 111 6.22 -14.76 -7.70
C PRO A 111 6.77 -15.83 -8.66
N HIS A 112 8.02 -15.69 -9.10
CA HIS A 112 8.69 -16.63 -10.00
C HIS A 112 9.84 -17.38 -9.31
N ASN A 113 9.93 -17.32 -7.98
CA ASN A 113 10.99 -17.95 -7.18
C ASN A 113 12.42 -17.58 -7.65
N ARG A 114 12.60 -16.41 -8.26
CA ARG A 114 13.91 -15.98 -8.74
C ARG A 114 14.79 -15.58 -7.55
N LYS A 115 16.06 -15.97 -7.57
CA LYS A 115 17.01 -15.72 -6.48
C LYS A 115 17.32 -14.23 -6.27
N GLY A 116 17.72 -13.85 -5.06
CA GLY A 116 18.10 -12.49 -4.68
C GLY A 116 16.92 -11.56 -4.38
N CYS A 117 17.23 -10.30 -4.06
CA CYS A 117 16.25 -9.22 -3.94
C CYS A 117 16.19 -8.39 -5.22
N ARG A 118 14.98 -8.07 -5.68
CA ARG A 118 14.72 -7.17 -6.82
C ARG A 118 13.75 -6.09 -6.42
N LYS A 119 13.76 -4.96 -7.11
CA LYS A 119 12.77 -3.91 -6.91
C LYS A 119 11.35 -4.49 -7.01
N ASN A 120 10.49 -4.19 -6.04
CA ASN A 120 9.09 -4.57 -6.11
C ASN A 120 8.34 -3.54 -6.96
N ASP A 121 8.29 -3.77 -8.27
CA ASP A 121 7.63 -2.84 -9.19
C ASP A 121 6.10 -2.78 -8.99
N ALA A 122 5.49 -3.80 -8.39
CA ALA A 122 4.05 -3.81 -8.09
C ALA A 122 3.69 -2.85 -6.93
N ARG A 123 4.63 -2.61 -6.01
CA ARG A 123 4.48 -1.66 -4.89
C ARG A 123 5.27 -0.36 -5.11
N ASN A 124 6.18 -0.37 -6.07
CA ASN A 124 7.18 0.66 -6.35
C ASN A 124 8.03 1.07 -5.11
N MET A 125 8.12 0.20 -4.12
CA MET A 125 8.91 0.34 -2.89
C MET A 125 9.27 -1.04 -2.33
N ALA A 126 10.29 -1.13 -1.48
CA ALA A 126 10.81 -2.41 -0.97
C ALA A 126 11.20 -3.39 -2.09
N CYS A 127 11.20 -4.70 -1.83
CA CYS A 127 11.70 -5.70 -2.77
C CYS A 127 10.81 -6.94 -2.95
N PHE A 128 10.95 -7.59 -4.10
CA PHE A 128 10.67 -9.00 -4.26
C PHE A 128 11.86 -9.80 -3.75
N PHE A 129 11.66 -10.63 -2.73
CA PHE A 129 12.72 -11.47 -2.16
C PHE A 129 12.59 -12.92 -2.60
N GLY A 130 13.71 -13.52 -3.02
CA GLY A 130 13.76 -14.91 -3.47
C GLY A 130 13.84 -15.96 -2.34
N PRO A 131 13.79 -17.25 -2.72
CA PRO A 131 13.89 -18.36 -1.76
C PRO A 131 15.26 -18.44 -1.07
N ASP A 132 16.33 -18.03 -1.74
CA ASP A 132 17.69 -17.94 -1.18
C ASP A 132 17.79 -16.89 -0.07
N ILE A 133 17.12 -15.74 -0.24
CA ILE A 133 17.06 -14.69 0.79
C ILE A 133 16.29 -15.20 2.01
N THR A 134 15.19 -15.91 1.77
CA THR A 134 14.41 -16.55 2.84
C THR A 134 15.25 -17.55 3.61
N GLU A 135 15.94 -18.45 2.93
CA GLU A 135 16.76 -19.47 3.56
C GLU A 135 17.92 -18.85 4.37
N GLN A 136 18.63 -17.88 3.79
CA GLN A 136 19.68 -17.16 4.51
C GLN A 136 19.16 -16.47 5.76
N PHE A 137 18.00 -15.82 5.67
CA PHE A 137 17.38 -15.13 6.78
C PHE A 137 16.97 -16.09 7.90
N LEU A 138 16.27 -17.17 7.55
CA LEU A 138 15.82 -18.19 8.50
C LEU A 138 17.00 -18.84 9.21
N ASN A 139 18.05 -19.22 8.48
CA ASN A 139 19.27 -19.79 9.04
C ASN A 139 19.98 -18.81 9.98
N LYS A 140 20.10 -17.53 9.58
CA LYS A 140 20.76 -16.48 10.37
C LYS A 140 20.08 -16.24 11.72
N TYR A 141 18.76 -16.36 11.78
CA TYR A 141 17.97 -16.09 12.99
C TYR A 141 17.40 -17.35 13.67
N ASN A 142 17.80 -18.53 13.20
CA ASN A 142 17.36 -19.84 13.70
C ASN A 142 15.82 -19.96 13.74
N LEU A 143 15.19 -19.57 12.64
CA LEU A 143 13.75 -19.62 12.41
C LEU A 143 13.41 -20.77 11.48
N SER A 144 12.22 -21.35 11.63
CA SER A 144 11.68 -22.36 10.72
C SER A 144 10.84 -21.75 9.59
N MET A 145 10.18 -20.61 9.82
CA MET A 145 9.24 -20.02 8.86
C MET A 145 9.05 -18.52 9.04
N ILE A 146 8.69 -17.84 7.95
CA ILE A 146 8.13 -16.49 7.94
C ILE A 146 6.62 -16.58 7.70
N ILE A 147 5.81 -16.03 8.59
CA ILE A 147 4.37 -15.86 8.37
C ILE A 147 4.11 -14.40 8.02
N ARG A 148 3.38 -14.15 6.94
CA ARG A 148 3.10 -12.82 6.42
C ARG A 148 1.70 -12.63 5.87
N SER A 149 1.31 -11.40 5.55
CA SER A 149 -0.02 -11.09 5.00
C SER A 149 0.02 -10.32 3.68
N HIS A 150 -0.37 -9.04 3.64
CA HIS A 150 -0.22 -8.02 2.55
C HIS A 150 -0.53 -8.35 1.06
N GLN A 151 -0.64 -9.61 0.64
CA GLN A 151 -1.14 -10.06 -0.65
C GLN A 151 -2.43 -10.86 -0.47
N VAL A 152 -3.44 -10.56 -1.27
CA VAL A 152 -4.67 -11.35 -1.36
C VAL A 152 -4.33 -12.72 -1.94
N LYS A 153 -4.91 -13.79 -1.39
CA LYS A 153 -4.78 -15.16 -1.88
C LYS A 153 -6.16 -15.77 -2.06
N GLU A 154 -6.33 -16.56 -3.12
CA GLU A 154 -7.61 -17.14 -3.51
C GLU A 154 -8.23 -17.99 -2.38
N GLU A 155 -7.42 -18.87 -1.77
CA GLU A 155 -7.82 -19.74 -0.65
C GLU A 155 -7.62 -19.07 0.73
N GLY A 156 -7.33 -17.76 0.74
CA GLY A 156 -7.00 -17.01 1.95
C GLY A 156 -5.58 -17.25 2.47
N TYR A 157 -4.83 -18.21 1.92
CA TYR A 157 -3.43 -18.42 2.23
C TYR A 157 -2.63 -18.99 1.05
N GLU A 158 -1.30 -18.95 1.12
CA GLU A 158 -0.39 -19.60 0.17
C GLU A 158 0.98 -19.88 0.81
N PHE A 159 1.55 -21.05 0.51
CA PHE A 159 2.95 -21.36 0.84
C PHE A 159 3.86 -21.06 -0.35
N THR A 160 4.97 -20.39 -0.10
CA THR A 160 6.04 -20.15 -1.08
C THR A 160 7.41 -20.50 -0.49
N HIS A 161 8.44 -20.50 -1.34
CA HIS A 161 9.83 -20.77 -0.97
C HIS A 161 9.98 -22.09 -0.19
N ASP A 162 9.51 -23.21 -0.78
CA ASP A 162 9.57 -24.54 -0.17
C ASP A 162 8.89 -24.61 1.20
N ARG A 163 7.70 -23.98 1.30
CA ARG A 163 6.90 -23.85 2.52
C ARG A 163 7.59 -23.08 3.66
N LYS A 164 8.68 -22.37 3.40
CA LYS A 164 9.35 -21.53 4.41
C LYS A 164 8.71 -20.16 4.58
N VAL A 165 7.81 -19.76 3.66
CA VAL A 165 7.02 -18.53 3.76
C VAL A 165 5.54 -18.89 3.64
N LEU A 166 4.75 -18.50 4.64
CA LEU A 166 3.29 -18.61 4.64
C LEU A 166 2.68 -17.22 4.49
N THR A 167 1.95 -17.00 3.40
CA THR A 167 1.07 -15.84 3.25
C THR A 167 -0.32 -16.18 3.76
N VAL A 168 -0.89 -15.38 4.67
CA VAL A 168 -2.26 -15.51 5.18
C VAL A 168 -3.00 -14.17 5.03
N PHE A 169 -4.23 -14.24 4.55
CA PHE A 169 -5.09 -13.10 4.28
C PHE A 169 -6.48 -13.32 4.87
N SER A 170 -6.87 -12.45 5.80
CA SER A 170 -8.07 -12.64 6.63
C SER A 170 -9.25 -11.75 6.21
N ALA A 171 -9.35 -11.37 4.93
CA ALA A 171 -10.51 -10.67 4.41
C ALA A 171 -11.08 -11.44 3.21
N SER A 172 -12.18 -12.18 3.42
CA SER A 172 -12.90 -12.84 2.34
C SER A 172 -13.69 -11.84 1.50
N ASN A 173 -13.93 -12.19 0.22
CA ASN A 173 -14.62 -11.34 -0.75
C ASN A 173 -14.02 -9.93 -0.86
N TYR A 174 -12.70 -9.84 -0.74
CA TYR A 174 -11.99 -8.57 -0.69
C TYR A 174 -12.29 -7.75 -1.94
N CYS A 175 -12.71 -6.50 -1.75
CA CYS A 175 -13.15 -5.60 -2.82
C CYS A 175 -14.20 -6.19 -3.78
N LYS A 176 -15.15 -7.00 -3.27
CA LYS A 176 -16.14 -7.77 -4.04
C LYS A 176 -15.54 -8.90 -4.89
N GLY A 177 -14.32 -9.33 -4.59
CA GLY A 177 -13.74 -10.54 -5.15
C GLY A 177 -14.41 -11.81 -4.63
N SER A 178 -13.86 -12.96 -5.00
CA SER A 178 -14.36 -14.28 -4.62
C SER A 178 -13.45 -15.02 -3.63
N ASN A 179 -12.36 -14.38 -3.19
CA ASN A 179 -11.34 -15.03 -2.35
C ASN A 179 -11.89 -15.43 -0.98
N TRP A 180 -11.35 -16.51 -0.44
CA TRP A 180 -11.52 -16.92 0.95
C TRP A 180 -10.67 -16.03 1.86
N GLY A 181 -11.08 -15.95 3.13
CA GLY A 181 -10.24 -15.49 4.22
C GLY A 181 -9.66 -16.71 4.93
N ALA A 182 -8.52 -16.56 5.59
CA ALA A 182 -7.98 -17.61 6.46
C ALA A 182 -7.38 -17.03 7.75
N ILE A 183 -7.30 -17.88 8.77
CA ILE A 183 -6.52 -17.65 9.98
C ILE A 183 -5.55 -18.81 10.21
N VAL A 184 -4.45 -18.52 10.89
CA VAL A 184 -3.44 -19.53 11.29
C VAL A 184 -3.62 -19.83 12.77
N ARG A 185 -3.78 -21.11 13.11
CA ARG A 185 -3.63 -21.61 14.47
C ARG A 185 -2.37 -22.48 14.52
N TRP A 186 -1.49 -22.18 15.47
CA TRP A 186 -0.29 -22.97 15.69
C TRP A 186 -0.27 -23.49 17.12
N ASP A 187 -0.33 -24.80 17.26
CA ASP A 187 -0.28 -25.45 18.57
C ASP A 187 1.18 -25.69 18.99
N TYR A 188 1.46 -25.61 20.28
CA TYR A 188 2.82 -25.78 20.80
C TYR A 188 3.37 -27.17 20.45
N ASN A 189 4.62 -27.24 20.03
CA ASN A 189 5.35 -28.43 19.56
C ASN A 189 4.88 -29.05 18.23
N GLU A 190 3.98 -28.39 17.49
CA GLU A 190 3.65 -28.79 16.12
C GLU A 190 4.64 -28.22 15.09
N LEU A 191 4.91 -29.02 14.05
CA LEU A 191 5.80 -28.64 12.94
C LEU A 191 5.07 -27.86 11.85
N GLU A 192 3.75 -27.99 11.76
CA GLU A 192 2.93 -27.42 10.69
C GLU A 192 1.73 -26.66 11.29
N PRO A 193 1.27 -25.58 10.64
CA PRO A 193 0.10 -24.82 11.08
C PRO A 193 -1.21 -25.52 10.77
N TRP A 194 -2.23 -25.26 11.60
CA TRP A 194 -3.62 -25.44 11.24
C TRP A 194 -4.12 -24.20 10.48
N LEU A 195 -4.53 -24.40 9.23
CA LEU A 195 -5.07 -23.34 8.39
C LEU A 195 -6.59 -23.46 8.36
N ILE A 196 -7.26 -22.43 8.85
CA ILE A 196 -8.72 -22.38 8.94
C ILE A 196 -9.20 -21.34 7.93
N SER A 197 -9.63 -21.81 6.77
CA SER A 197 -10.24 -20.96 5.75
C SER A 197 -11.73 -20.78 6.02
N TYR A 198 -12.23 -19.58 5.72
CA TYR A 198 -13.61 -19.19 5.89
C TYR A 198 -14.04 -18.22 4.79
N LYS A 199 -15.34 -18.17 4.56
CA LYS A 199 -15.95 -17.20 3.65
C LYS A 199 -17.11 -16.57 4.38
N THR A 200 -17.08 -15.25 4.50
CA THR A 200 -18.23 -14.52 5.03
C THR A 200 -19.29 -14.44 3.95
N GLU A 201 -20.57 -14.51 4.33
CA GLU A 201 -21.63 -14.05 3.44
C GLU A 201 -21.32 -12.61 3.02
N PRO A 202 -21.58 -12.23 1.76
CA PRO A 202 -21.60 -10.83 1.40
C PRO A 202 -22.58 -10.17 2.38
N VAL A 203 -22.11 -9.20 3.18
CA VAL A 203 -23.03 -8.35 3.91
C VAL A 203 -23.99 -7.81 2.85
N GLU A 204 -25.30 -8.07 3.00
CA GLU A 204 -26.34 -7.48 2.15
C GLU A 204 -26.20 -5.96 2.22
N MET A 205 -25.33 -5.41 1.38
CA MET A 205 -25.26 -4.00 1.08
C MET A 205 -26.38 -3.67 0.08
N GLU A 206 -27.56 -4.27 0.25
CA GLU A 206 -28.76 -3.74 -0.37
C GLU A 206 -28.94 -2.32 0.19
N LYS A 207 -28.84 -1.33 -0.71
CA LYS A 207 -28.94 0.13 -0.50
C LYS A 207 -27.65 0.91 -0.24
N LEU A 208 -26.47 0.29 -0.12
CA LEU A 208 -25.20 1.03 0.02
C LEU A 208 -24.39 1.15 -1.30
N SER A 209 -24.82 0.47 -2.37
CA SER A 209 -24.11 0.42 -3.65
C SER A 209 -24.31 1.67 -4.53
N PHE A 210 -25.41 2.42 -4.37
CA PHE A 210 -25.58 3.70 -5.09
C PHE A 210 -24.78 4.83 -4.41
N ASN A 211 -24.66 4.80 -3.08
CA ASN A 211 -23.97 5.85 -2.33
C ASN A 211 -22.44 5.72 -2.34
N LYS A 212 -21.85 4.58 -2.69
CA LYS A 212 -20.38 4.42 -2.64
C LYS A 212 -19.65 5.18 -3.76
N GLN A 213 -20.22 5.24 -4.96
CA GLN A 213 -19.75 6.15 -6.02
C GLN A 213 -19.97 7.60 -5.60
N VAL A 214 -21.16 7.92 -5.09
CA VAL A 214 -21.55 9.27 -4.63
C VAL A 214 -20.61 9.79 -3.52
N THR A 215 -20.12 8.94 -2.60
CA THR A 215 -19.28 9.41 -1.49
C THR A 215 -17.84 9.78 -1.84
N LEU A 216 -17.28 9.32 -2.96
CA LEU A 216 -16.00 9.81 -3.48
C LEU A 216 -16.17 11.18 -4.13
N PHE A 217 -17.32 11.41 -4.78
CA PHE A 217 -17.69 12.72 -5.32
C PHE A 217 -18.07 13.74 -4.21
N GLU A 218 -18.30 13.29 -2.97
CA GLU A 218 -18.56 14.15 -1.80
C GLU A 218 -17.31 14.49 -0.96
N ASP A 219 -16.14 13.93 -1.27
CA ASP A 219 -14.89 14.23 -0.56
C ASP A 219 -14.36 15.62 -0.97
N PRO A 220 -14.31 16.62 -0.06
CA PRO A 220 -13.92 17.99 -0.42
C PRO A 220 -12.49 18.11 -0.94
N ALA A 221 -11.58 17.24 -0.50
CA ALA A 221 -10.19 17.28 -0.94
C ALA A 221 -10.05 16.68 -2.34
N TYR A 222 -10.76 15.58 -2.62
CA TYR A 222 -10.84 15.01 -3.96
C TYR A 222 -11.56 15.96 -4.91
N GLN A 223 -12.68 16.57 -4.51
CA GLN A 223 -13.37 17.59 -5.31
C GLN A 223 -12.48 18.80 -5.61
N SER A 224 -11.73 19.31 -4.62
CA SER A 224 -10.79 20.40 -4.85
C SER A 224 -9.65 20.00 -5.80
N LEU A 225 -9.19 18.75 -5.75
CA LEU A 225 -8.21 18.23 -6.69
C LEU A 225 -8.78 18.16 -8.11
N LEU A 226 -10.00 17.65 -8.28
CA LEU A 226 -10.69 17.58 -9.57
C LEU A 226 -10.97 18.99 -10.14
N GLU A 227 -11.39 19.94 -9.30
CA GLU A 227 -11.55 21.36 -9.65
C GLU A 227 -10.25 21.96 -10.20
N LYS A 228 -9.12 21.71 -9.52
CA LYS A 228 -7.81 22.16 -9.96
C LYS A 228 -7.39 21.50 -11.28
N ILE A 229 -7.67 20.20 -11.43
CA ILE A 229 -7.41 19.47 -12.68
C ILE A 229 -8.19 20.11 -13.83
N MET A 230 -9.48 20.36 -13.64
CA MET A 230 -10.36 20.93 -14.66
C MET A 230 -10.01 22.38 -15.00
N THR A 231 -9.67 23.18 -14.00
CA THR A 231 -9.26 24.59 -14.20
C THR A 231 -7.96 24.68 -15.01
N ASN A 232 -7.09 23.67 -14.89
CA ASN A 232 -5.84 23.59 -15.64
C ASN A 232 -5.92 22.69 -16.88
N LYS A 233 -7.13 22.30 -17.33
CA LYS A 233 -7.34 21.36 -18.45
C LYS A 233 -6.57 21.75 -19.71
N SER A 234 -6.60 23.01 -20.12
CA SER A 234 -5.90 23.49 -21.32
C SER A 234 -4.38 23.37 -21.21
N LEU A 235 -3.83 23.61 -20.02
CA LEU A 235 -2.40 23.45 -19.75
C LEU A 235 -2.00 21.97 -19.73
N PHE A 236 -2.84 21.11 -19.15
CA PHE A 236 -2.66 19.66 -19.21
C PHE A 236 -2.64 19.14 -20.64
N GLN A 237 -3.64 19.51 -21.46
CA GLN A 237 -3.72 19.09 -22.86
C GLN A 237 -2.45 19.50 -23.62
N LYS A 238 -1.99 20.75 -23.45
CA LYS A 238 -0.75 21.23 -24.07
C LYS A 238 0.50 20.44 -23.65
N GLU A 239 0.63 20.11 -22.37
CA GLU A 239 1.78 19.34 -21.86
C GLU A 239 1.71 17.86 -22.26
N PHE A 240 0.52 17.27 -22.28
CA PHE A 240 0.32 15.91 -22.76
C PHE A 240 0.57 15.78 -24.26
N GLU A 241 0.06 16.69 -25.09
CA GLU A 241 0.33 16.72 -26.55
C GLU A 241 1.82 16.92 -26.84
N LYS A 242 2.51 17.72 -26.03
CA LYS A 242 3.96 17.90 -26.15
C LYS A 242 4.73 16.61 -25.81
N ALA A 243 4.22 15.82 -24.85
CA ALA A 243 4.82 14.57 -24.44
C ALA A 243 4.47 13.40 -25.39
N ASP A 244 3.26 13.39 -25.97
CA ASP A 244 2.76 12.39 -26.91
C ASP A 244 2.98 12.84 -28.37
N LYS A 245 4.24 12.86 -28.80
CA LYS A 245 4.63 13.27 -30.16
C LYS A 245 3.97 12.46 -31.28
N ASN A 246 3.52 11.25 -30.97
CA ASN A 246 2.96 10.31 -31.94
C ASN A 246 1.42 10.30 -31.92
N GLN A 247 0.78 11.17 -31.11
CA GLN A 247 -0.68 11.27 -30.99
C GLN A 247 -1.35 9.92 -30.70
N THR A 248 -0.68 9.11 -29.89
CA THR A 248 -1.15 7.78 -29.50
C THR A 248 -2.25 7.82 -28.44
N ASN A 249 -2.46 8.99 -27.82
CA ASN A 249 -3.30 9.22 -26.65
C ASN A 249 -2.81 8.49 -25.38
N HIS A 250 -1.58 7.99 -25.38
CA HIS A 250 -1.00 7.24 -24.27
C HIS A 250 0.31 7.87 -23.81
N LEU A 251 0.54 7.84 -22.49
CA LEU A 251 1.81 8.26 -21.90
C LEU A 251 2.34 7.18 -20.94
N PRO A 252 3.68 7.05 -20.82
CA PRO A 252 4.27 6.31 -19.71
C PRO A 252 3.84 6.91 -18.37
N LEU A 253 3.59 6.04 -17.39
CA LEU A 253 3.11 6.46 -16.07
C LEU A 253 4.02 7.48 -15.37
N THR A 254 5.34 7.35 -15.53
CA THR A 254 6.33 8.30 -14.99
C THR A 254 6.15 9.70 -15.58
N VAL A 255 5.99 9.78 -16.90
CA VAL A 255 5.80 11.05 -17.63
C VAL A 255 4.47 11.68 -17.24
N TRP A 256 3.40 10.89 -17.13
CA TRP A 256 2.10 11.39 -16.67
C TRP A 256 2.20 11.98 -15.25
N SER A 257 2.84 11.25 -14.31
CA SER A 257 3.03 11.72 -12.93
C SER A 257 3.84 13.01 -12.86
N GLU A 258 4.91 13.15 -13.66
CA GLU A 258 5.71 14.37 -13.73
C GLU A 258 4.88 15.57 -14.22
N ILE A 259 4.03 15.36 -15.23
CA ILE A 259 3.13 16.40 -15.74
C ILE A 259 2.09 16.78 -14.67
N MET A 260 1.54 15.82 -13.93
CA MET A 260 0.61 16.10 -12.82
C MET A 260 1.26 17.00 -11.75
N THR A 261 2.47 16.68 -11.28
CA THR A 261 3.20 17.52 -10.32
C THR A 261 3.50 18.89 -10.91
N LYS A 262 3.96 18.94 -12.17
CA LYS A 262 4.37 20.18 -12.84
C LYS A 262 3.20 21.15 -13.03
N VAL A 263 2.05 20.65 -13.49
CA VAL A 263 0.88 21.48 -13.83
C VAL A 263 0.15 21.92 -12.56
N LEU A 264 0.00 21.03 -11.58
CA LEU A 264 -0.75 21.36 -10.36
C LEU A 264 0.09 22.04 -9.29
N GLN A 265 1.42 21.93 -9.35
CA GLN A 265 2.33 22.42 -8.31
C GLN A 265 2.01 21.83 -6.93
N ILE A 266 1.54 20.57 -6.91
CA ILE A 266 1.27 19.80 -5.69
C ILE A 266 2.06 18.51 -5.76
N ASP A 267 2.74 18.19 -4.67
CA ASP A 267 3.48 16.94 -4.51
C ASP A 267 2.55 15.90 -3.88
N LEU A 268 1.78 15.21 -4.73
CA LEU A 268 0.91 14.10 -4.34
C LEU A 268 1.47 12.77 -4.85
N PRO A 269 1.12 11.64 -4.21
CA PRO A 269 1.48 10.32 -4.70
C PRO A 269 0.62 9.95 -5.92
N TRP A 270 0.88 10.59 -7.07
CA TRP A 270 0.11 10.45 -8.32
C TRP A 270 0.02 9.00 -8.78
N LEU A 271 1.09 8.23 -8.56
CA LEU A 271 1.15 6.80 -8.84
C LEU A 271 0.01 6.06 -8.13
N THR A 272 -0.28 6.37 -6.88
CA THR A 272 -1.36 5.74 -6.12
C THR A 272 -2.73 6.31 -6.49
N LEU A 273 -2.79 7.59 -6.86
CA LEU A 273 -4.02 8.27 -7.27
C LEU A 273 -4.46 7.92 -8.70
N ARG A 274 -3.56 7.41 -9.55
CA ARG A 274 -3.83 7.15 -10.98
C ARG A 274 -5.09 6.31 -11.20
N SER A 275 -5.28 5.26 -10.40
CA SER A 275 -6.40 4.32 -10.53
C SER A 275 -7.77 4.97 -10.28
N LYS A 276 -7.78 6.17 -9.69
CA LYS A 276 -8.97 6.98 -9.43
C LYS A 276 -9.07 8.22 -10.32
N LEU A 277 -8.02 8.54 -11.07
CA LEU A 277 -7.93 9.78 -11.85
C LEU A 277 -7.88 9.53 -13.35
N VAL A 278 -7.39 8.37 -13.80
CA VAL A 278 -7.12 8.12 -15.22
C VAL A 278 -7.17 6.62 -15.52
N GLN A 279 -7.59 6.26 -16.72
CA GLN A 279 -7.60 4.88 -17.20
C GLN A 279 -6.19 4.45 -17.65
N GLU A 280 -5.88 3.17 -17.45
CA GLU A 280 -4.59 2.56 -17.78
C GLU A 280 -4.84 1.25 -18.55
N ASP A 281 -4.08 1.03 -19.62
CA ASP A 281 -4.10 -0.20 -20.40
C ASP A 281 -2.67 -0.73 -20.63
N THR A 282 -2.52 -1.75 -21.48
CA THR A 282 -1.22 -2.37 -21.78
C THR A 282 -0.24 -1.45 -22.51
N LYS A 283 -0.69 -0.30 -23.03
CA LYS A 283 0.12 0.72 -23.72
C LYS A 283 0.47 1.89 -22.81
N GLY A 284 -0.15 2.00 -21.64
CA GLY A 284 0.17 3.00 -20.62
C GLY A 284 -1.07 3.79 -20.16
N ILE A 285 -0.86 5.05 -19.79
CA ILE A 285 -1.91 5.91 -19.27
C ILE A 285 -2.65 6.60 -20.42
N LEU A 286 -3.96 6.35 -20.51
CA LEU A 286 -4.87 7.04 -21.42
C LEU A 286 -5.19 8.43 -20.87
N TYR A 287 -4.27 9.38 -21.05
CA TYR A 287 -4.25 10.64 -20.28
C TYR A 287 -5.51 11.49 -20.43
N ASN A 288 -6.19 11.46 -21.58
CA ASN A 288 -7.42 12.23 -21.78
C ASN A 288 -8.63 11.67 -20.99
N SER A 289 -8.60 10.40 -20.58
CA SER A 289 -9.67 9.79 -19.79
C SER A 289 -9.86 10.44 -18.42
N MET A 290 -8.86 11.20 -17.94
CA MET A 290 -8.96 11.95 -16.68
C MET A 290 -10.00 13.08 -16.71
N PHE A 291 -10.47 13.46 -17.89
CA PHE A 291 -11.49 14.49 -18.07
C PHE A 291 -12.89 13.91 -18.30
N ASP A 292 -13.01 12.60 -18.55
CA ASP A 292 -14.25 11.96 -19.00
C ASP A 292 -15.23 11.70 -17.85
N GLY A 293 -14.74 11.44 -16.63
CA GLY A 293 -15.56 11.14 -15.45
C GLY A 293 -16.15 12.35 -14.72
N LEU A 294 -15.87 13.59 -15.17
CA LEU A 294 -16.20 14.83 -14.45
C LEU A 294 -17.27 15.69 -15.12
N THR A 295 -17.63 15.37 -16.36
CA THR A 295 -18.60 16.11 -17.17
C THR A 295 -20.03 15.58 -17.05
N LEU A 296 -20.21 14.34 -16.58
CA LEU A 296 -21.50 13.66 -16.61
C LEU A 296 -22.40 13.94 -15.38
N ASP A 297 -21.83 14.24 -14.21
CA ASP A 297 -22.62 14.32 -12.95
C ASP A 297 -22.46 15.62 -12.13
N ASN A 298 -21.74 16.65 -12.62
CA ASN A 298 -21.56 17.90 -11.86
C ASN A 298 -21.99 19.15 -12.66
N PRO A 299 -23.14 19.78 -12.33
CA PRO A 299 -23.68 20.92 -13.08
C PRO A 299 -22.81 22.19 -13.05
N LYS A 300 -21.75 22.24 -12.23
CA LYS A 300 -20.78 23.36 -12.22
C LYS A 300 -19.81 23.37 -13.41
N PHE A 301 -19.64 22.25 -14.10
CA PHE A 301 -18.67 22.10 -15.20
C PHE A 301 -19.32 21.92 -16.57
N GLN A 302 -20.63 22.10 -16.66
CA GLN A 302 -21.37 22.23 -17.92
C GLN A 302 -21.43 23.71 -18.32
N MET A 303 -20.36 24.23 -18.90
CA MET A 303 -20.33 25.45 -19.70
C MET A 303 -19.36 25.28 -20.86
#